data_AF-A0A154MDC5-F1
#
_entry.id   AF-A0A154MDC5-F1
#
_cell.length_a   1.000
_cell.length_b   1.000
_cell.length_c   1.000
_cell.angle_alpha   90.00
_cell.angle_beta   90.00
_cell.angle_gamma   90.00
#
_symmetry.space_group_name_H-M   'P 1'
#
loop_
_entity.id
_entity.type
_entity.pdbx_description
1 polymer ?
#
loop_
_entity_poly.entity_id
_entity_poly.type
_entity_poly.pdbx_seq_one_letter_code
_entity_poly.pdbx_strand_id
1 'polypeptide(L)'
;MREDGPEPDTTPPMPPVVIPPDAELRLAAERSPVLKELRQYVAGLAGHSGHGDSLVGRWAEDCGLVRVLKGAHVPVKKNAKLLRDPLALWERAFSTVGAAGQDLAGKDSVDPGIQFPQLASALTFTLYRSNGVPVPAELALGFLAGMFERSPAASPSLRYATTVLLELLDRLGAVERDTVTDPASLAKLAEIAGSPDPDPTLIRLTPLAVWATNRELREAGVAAPIVGEAADQSLDDLSSHLLDATPKAIDADLKAWVRRRSPLDAATEAGELLRTATTPSKRLFALIALGETGESGLVIAAEIRAEGGLPGAVAGMWLSERGAVDRESVTRDEVVIGMTDHYAAMNELGAFVHQLAEMDDGFDLVELLTVSGHPATTELLDVVAAGHPDRATAKKARKARFKLRSRGL
;
A
#
# COMPACT_ATOMS: atom_id res chain seq x y z
N MET A 1 -17.59 -13.42 -33.12
CA MET A 1 -17.15 -13.80 -31.76
C MET A 1 -15.65 -13.97 -31.83
N ARG A 2 -14.90 -12.95 -31.39
CA ARG A 2 -13.48 -13.14 -31.06
C ARG A 2 -13.48 -13.61 -29.62
N GLU A 3 -12.87 -14.77 -29.38
CA GLU A 3 -12.64 -15.28 -28.03
C GLU A 3 -11.63 -14.34 -27.37
N ASP A 4 -12.05 -13.67 -26.30
CA ASP A 4 -11.15 -12.99 -25.38
C ASP A 4 -10.25 -14.06 -24.76
N GLY A 5 -8.96 -14.01 -25.09
CA GLY A 5 -7.96 -14.80 -24.37
C GLY A 5 -7.97 -14.41 -22.89
N PRO A 6 -7.56 -15.31 -21.98
CA PRO A 6 -7.49 -14.97 -20.57
C PRO A 6 -6.59 -13.74 -20.41
N GLU A 7 -7.12 -12.69 -19.76
CA GLU A 7 -6.30 -11.56 -19.30
C GLU A 7 -5.07 -12.14 -18.59
N PRO A 8 -3.86 -11.59 -18.82
CA PRO A 8 -2.71 -12.00 -18.04
C PRO A 8 -3.08 -11.83 -16.57
N ASP A 9 -2.92 -12.89 -15.79
CA ASP A 9 -3.12 -12.92 -14.35
C ASP A 9 -2.09 -12.00 -13.69
N THR A 10 -2.31 -10.69 -13.80
CA THR A 10 -1.50 -9.68 -13.15
C THR A 10 -1.94 -9.66 -11.71
N THR A 11 -1.17 -10.35 -10.86
CA THR A 11 -1.33 -10.23 -9.42
C THR A 11 -1.40 -8.73 -9.06
N PRO A 12 -2.48 -8.27 -8.41
CA PRO A 12 -2.63 -6.85 -8.14
C PRO A 12 -1.43 -6.33 -7.34
N PRO A 13 -0.97 -5.08 -7.62
CA PRO A 13 0.21 -4.54 -6.96
C PRO A 13 0.01 -4.50 -5.44
N MET A 14 1.11 -4.70 -4.71
CA MET A 14 1.09 -4.56 -3.26
C MET A 14 0.83 -3.10 -2.88
N PRO A 15 0.27 -2.84 -1.68
CA PRO A 15 0.12 -1.48 -1.23
C PRO A 15 1.49 -0.77 -1.19
N PRO A 16 1.56 0.50 -1.59
CA PRO A 16 2.79 1.26 -1.49
C PRO A 16 3.12 1.50 -0.02
N VAL A 17 4.42 1.50 0.26
CA VAL A 17 4.92 1.68 1.63
C VAL A 17 5.91 2.83 1.68
N VAL A 18 5.93 3.53 2.82
CA VAL A 18 6.97 4.49 3.12
C VAL A 18 8.11 3.73 3.79
N ILE A 19 9.29 3.79 3.18
CA ILE A 19 10.51 3.19 3.75
C ILE A 19 11.30 4.28 4.49
N PRO A 20 11.58 4.09 5.80
CA PRO A 20 12.41 5.03 6.55
C PRO A 20 13.81 5.18 5.95
N PRO A 21 14.51 6.30 6.23
CA PRO A 21 15.91 6.45 5.87
C PRO A 21 16.78 5.31 6.43
N ASP A 22 17.80 4.94 5.68
CA ASP A 22 18.75 3.86 6.01
C ASP A 22 19.40 4.01 7.40
N ALA A 23 19.62 5.24 7.88
CA ALA A 23 20.10 5.52 9.23
C ALA A 23 19.11 5.09 10.33
N GLU A 24 17.80 5.32 10.13
CA GLU A 24 16.75 4.91 11.06
C GLU A 24 16.58 3.40 11.06
N LEU A 25 16.62 2.77 9.88
CA LEU A 25 16.58 1.31 9.74
C LEU A 25 17.74 0.63 10.48
N ARG A 26 18.97 1.16 10.34
CA ARG A 26 20.14 0.65 11.09
C ARG A 26 19.98 0.80 12.60
N LEU A 27 19.45 1.93 13.07
CA LEU A 27 19.19 2.14 14.50
C LEU A 27 18.11 1.18 15.03
N ALA A 28 17.05 0.94 14.25
CA ALA A 28 16.03 -0.03 14.60
C ALA A 28 16.59 -1.46 14.66
N ALA A 29 17.39 -1.85 13.65
CA ALA A 29 18.04 -3.15 13.62
C ALA A 29 18.96 -3.37 14.84
N GLU A 30 19.77 -2.38 15.19
CA GLU A 30 20.71 -2.47 16.32
C GLU A 30 20.01 -2.64 17.69
N ARG A 31 18.74 -2.24 17.81
CA ARG A 31 17.93 -2.44 19.03
C ARG A 31 17.46 -3.88 19.21
N SER A 32 17.59 -4.73 18.19
CA SER A 32 17.12 -6.12 18.23
C SER A 32 17.88 -6.98 19.25
N PRO A 33 17.21 -7.55 20.27
CA PRO A 33 17.81 -8.52 21.19
C PRO A 33 18.48 -9.70 20.48
N VAL A 34 17.85 -10.22 19.42
CA VAL A 34 18.36 -11.36 18.63
C VAL A 34 19.73 -11.06 18.05
N LEU A 35 19.96 -9.85 17.53
CA LEU A 35 21.27 -9.47 16.97
C LEU A 35 22.37 -9.46 18.02
N LYS A 36 22.07 -8.95 19.22
CA LYS A 36 23.00 -8.97 20.36
C LYS A 36 23.33 -10.41 20.76
N GLU A 37 22.33 -11.28 20.84
CA GLU A 37 22.50 -12.70 21.18
C GLU A 37 23.32 -13.44 20.13
N LEU A 38 23.05 -13.25 18.84
CA LEU A 38 23.82 -13.85 17.74
C LEU A 38 25.29 -13.44 17.79
N ARG A 39 25.58 -12.15 18.00
CA ARG A 39 26.95 -11.63 18.14
C ARG A 39 27.65 -12.23 19.36
N GLN A 40 26.97 -12.29 20.50
CA GLN A 40 27.50 -12.87 21.74
C GLN A 40 27.77 -14.38 21.58
N TYR A 41 26.85 -15.11 20.96
CA TYR A 41 26.99 -16.53 20.70
C TYR A 41 28.23 -16.82 19.83
N VAL A 42 28.36 -16.13 18.70
CA VAL A 42 29.52 -16.32 17.80
C VAL A 42 30.83 -15.90 18.45
N ALA A 43 30.84 -14.82 19.24
CA ALA A 43 32.03 -14.39 19.98
C ALA A 43 32.44 -15.42 21.06
N GLY A 44 31.46 -16.04 21.74
CA GLY A 44 31.69 -17.08 22.75
C GLY A 44 32.30 -18.38 22.20
N LEU A 45 32.05 -18.70 20.92
CA LEU A 45 32.62 -19.88 20.24
C LEU A 45 34.13 -19.77 20.01
N ALA A 46 34.72 -18.58 20.13
CA ALA A 46 36.17 -18.41 20.09
C ALA A 46 36.88 -19.03 21.31
N GLY A 47 36.13 -19.43 22.36
CA GLY A 47 36.69 -20.01 23.59
C GLY A 47 36.17 -21.40 23.99
N HIS A 48 34.99 -21.85 23.55
CA HIS A 48 34.39 -23.15 23.91
C HIS A 48 33.45 -23.69 22.82
N SER A 49 33.21 -25.01 22.79
CA SER A 49 32.21 -25.64 21.92
C SER A 49 30.78 -25.33 22.41
N GLY A 50 30.02 -24.54 21.65
CA GLY A 50 28.59 -24.34 21.86
C GLY A 50 27.79 -25.55 21.39
N HIS A 51 26.79 -25.97 22.16
CA HIS A 51 25.88 -27.05 21.77
C HIS A 51 24.82 -26.47 20.82
N GLY A 52 24.61 -27.12 19.67
CA GLY A 52 23.74 -26.64 18.59
C GLY A 52 22.23 -26.71 18.89
N ASP A 53 21.84 -27.14 20.09
CA ASP A 53 20.43 -27.31 20.45
C ASP A 53 19.74 -26.06 21.00
N SER A 54 20.49 -24.99 21.27
CA SER A 54 19.89 -23.71 21.66
C SER A 54 19.27 -23.00 20.44
N LEU A 55 18.15 -22.30 20.64
CA LEU A 55 17.52 -21.45 19.61
C LEU A 55 18.52 -20.50 18.94
N VAL A 56 19.31 -19.77 19.73
CA VAL A 56 20.32 -18.82 19.20
C VAL A 56 21.38 -19.53 18.38
N GLY A 57 21.79 -20.74 18.78
CA GLY A 57 22.75 -21.55 18.03
C GLY A 57 22.23 -22.00 16.67
N ARG A 58 20.97 -22.45 16.61
CA ARG A 58 20.30 -22.84 15.35
C ARG A 58 20.07 -21.65 14.45
N TRP A 59 19.58 -20.54 15.01
CA TRP A 59 19.38 -19.31 14.25
C TRP A 59 20.72 -18.77 13.71
N ALA A 60 21.82 -18.90 14.47
CA ALA A 60 23.16 -18.58 13.98
C ALA A 60 23.62 -19.51 12.85
N GLU A 61 23.23 -20.79 12.87
CA GLU A 61 23.49 -21.74 11.78
C GLU A 61 22.70 -21.37 10.53
N ASP A 62 21.39 -21.09 10.65
CA ASP A 62 20.52 -20.68 9.54
C ASP A 62 20.95 -19.34 8.94
N CYS A 63 21.40 -18.39 9.77
CA CYS A 63 22.01 -17.16 9.30
C CYS A 63 23.35 -17.40 8.54
N GLY A 64 23.93 -18.58 8.68
CA GLY A 64 25.24 -18.96 8.15
C GLY A 64 26.41 -18.38 8.92
N LEU A 65 26.20 -17.92 10.16
CA LEU A 65 27.25 -17.35 11.01
C LEU A 65 28.16 -18.43 11.59
N VAL A 66 27.60 -19.62 11.81
CA VAL A 66 28.30 -20.82 12.29
C VAL A 66 28.01 -22.01 11.37
N ARG A 67 28.81 -23.06 11.50
CA ARG A 67 28.56 -24.35 10.87
C ARG A 67 28.93 -25.47 11.83
N VAL A 68 28.33 -26.64 11.67
CA VAL A 68 28.71 -27.83 12.43
C VAL A 68 30.02 -28.42 11.88
N LEU A 69 31.02 -28.58 12.74
CA LEU A 69 32.25 -29.31 12.46
C LEU A 69 32.51 -30.29 13.60
N LYS A 70 32.48 -31.60 13.29
CA LYS A 70 32.65 -32.68 14.28
C LYS A 70 31.69 -32.55 15.49
N GLY A 71 30.44 -32.18 15.23
CA GLY A 71 29.40 -32.04 16.26
C GLY A 71 29.46 -30.74 17.08
N ALA A 72 30.36 -29.81 16.75
CA ALA A 72 30.46 -28.51 17.43
C ALA A 72 30.24 -27.35 16.45
N HIS A 73 29.64 -26.26 16.93
CA HIS A 73 29.51 -25.03 16.14
C HIS A 73 30.86 -24.31 16.04
N VAL A 74 31.27 -23.98 14.81
CA VAL A 74 32.45 -23.17 14.53
C VAL A 74 32.08 -21.94 13.68
N PRO A 75 32.66 -20.75 13.96
CA PRO A 75 32.36 -19.54 13.18
C PRO A 75 32.72 -19.68 11.70
N VAL A 76 31.85 -19.16 10.83
CA VAL A 76 32.07 -19.10 9.38
C VAL A 76 32.80 -17.80 9.05
N LYS A 77 34.12 -17.87 8.87
CA LYS A 77 34.99 -16.70 8.62
C LYS A 77 34.52 -15.82 7.46
N LYS A 78 33.95 -16.40 6.40
CA LYS A 78 33.47 -15.65 5.22
C LYS A 78 32.33 -14.67 5.57
N ASN A 79 31.55 -14.98 6.60
CA ASN A 79 30.39 -14.21 7.04
C ASN A 79 30.70 -13.31 8.25
N ALA A 80 31.96 -13.21 8.68
CA ALA A 80 32.34 -12.40 9.85
C ALA A 80 31.98 -10.91 9.70
N LYS A 81 31.94 -10.38 8.47
CA LYS A 81 31.52 -8.99 8.20
C LYS A 81 30.04 -8.76 8.50
N LEU A 82 29.19 -9.78 8.33
CA LEU A 82 27.76 -9.69 8.59
C LEU A 82 27.48 -9.27 10.04
N LEU A 83 28.28 -9.75 11.00
CA LEU A 83 28.14 -9.40 12.42
C LEU A 83 28.30 -7.90 12.72
N ARG A 84 28.96 -7.14 11.83
CA ARG A 84 29.24 -5.71 11.99
C ARG A 84 28.23 -4.82 11.27
N ASP A 85 27.43 -5.38 10.37
CA ASP A 85 26.42 -4.66 9.63
C ASP A 85 25.04 -4.98 10.25
N PRO A 86 24.46 -4.08 11.06
CA PRO A 86 23.20 -4.37 11.74
C PRO A 86 22.06 -4.63 10.78
N LEU A 87 21.98 -3.88 9.68
CA LEU A 87 20.85 -3.98 8.77
C LEU A 87 20.93 -5.29 7.98
N ALA A 88 22.11 -5.64 7.46
CA ALA A 88 22.31 -6.91 6.76
C ALA A 88 22.15 -8.13 7.69
N LEU A 89 22.62 -8.03 8.95
CA LEU A 89 22.44 -9.10 9.93
C LEU A 89 20.97 -9.28 10.30
N TRP A 90 20.24 -8.17 10.47
CA TRP A 90 18.81 -8.19 10.76
C TRP A 90 18.01 -8.77 9.62
N GLU A 91 18.26 -8.33 8.38
CA GLU A 91 17.61 -8.87 7.17
C GLU A 91 17.85 -10.37 7.06
N ARG A 92 19.08 -10.84 7.30
CA ARG A 92 19.39 -12.28 7.32
C ARG A 92 18.66 -13.04 8.44
N ALA A 93 18.59 -12.47 9.63
CA ALA A 93 17.89 -13.10 10.75
C ALA A 93 16.37 -13.16 10.50
N PHE A 94 15.81 -12.10 9.91
CA PHE A 94 14.41 -12.02 9.50
C PHE A 94 14.08 -13.07 8.43
N SER A 95 14.86 -13.14 7.35
CA SER A 95 14.63 -14.09 6.25
C SER A 95 14.78 -15.56 6.67
N THR A 96 15.43 -15.82 7.82
CA THR A 96 15.66 -17.16 8.36
C THR A 96 14.82 -17.49 9.58
N VAL A 97 13.97 -16.57 10.06
CA VAL A 97 13.13 -16.77 11.27
C VAL A 97 12.27 -18.03 11.17
N GLY A 98 11.77 -18.33 9.96
CA GLY A 98 10.99 -19.51 9.66
C GLY A 98 11.78 -20.82 9.81
N ALA A 99 13.04 -20.83 9.37
CA ALA A 99 13.91 -22.00 9.52
C ALA A 99 14.28 -22.21 10.99
N ALA A 100 14.67 -21.11 11.67
CA ALA A 100 15.08 -21.15 13.07
C ALA A 100 13.94 -21.59 14.02
N GLY A 101 12.70 -21.28 13.68
CA GLY A 101 11.51 -21.64 14.47
C GLY A 101 10.95 -23.04 14.21
N GLN A 102 11.34 -23.71 13.12
CA GLN A 102 10.78 -25.01 12.70
C GLN A 102 10.83 -26.07 13.81
N ASP A 103 11.92 -26.13 14.58
CA ASP A 103 12.06 -27.12 15.66
C ASP A 103 11.42 -26.70 16.98
N LEU A 104 11.19 -25.39 17.21
CA LEU A 104 10.49 -24.88 18.39
C LEU A 104 8.98 -25.12 18.31
N ALA A 105 8.45 -25.08 17.09
CA ALA A 105 7.08 -25.51 16.85
C ALA A 105 6.96 -26.98 17.27
N GLY A 106 7.93 -27.83 16.93
CA GLY A 106 7.95 -29.27 17.21
C GLY A 106 7.73 -30.08 15.94
N LYS A 107 8.38 -31.25 15.81
CA LYS A 107 8.27 -32.09 14.60
C LYS A 107 6.88 -32.73 14.44
N ASP A 108 6.12 -32.85 15.53
CA ASP A 108 4.80 -33.51 15.59
C ASP A 108 3.63 -32.52 15.73
N SER A 109 3.90 -31.22 15.86
CA SER A 109 2.93 -30.21 16.27
C SER A 109 2.47 -29.31 15.13
N VAL A 110 3.14 -29.35 13.99
CA VAL A 110 2.68 -28.74 12.75
C VAL A 110 2.23 -29.90 11.86
N ASP A 111 1.03 -29.82 11.30
CA ASP A 111 0.59 -30.79 10.28
C ASP A 111 1.73 -30.94 9.26
N PRO A 112 2.17 -32.16 8.89
CA PRO A 112 3.25 -32.37 7.93
C PRO A 112 3.08 -31.60 6.59
N GLY A 113 1.89 -31.07 6.31
CA GLY A 113 1.63 -30.15 5.19
C GLY A 113 2.08 -28.68 5.37
N ILE A 114 2.26 -28.16 6.60
CA ILE A 114 2.59 -26.74 6.83
C ILE A 114 4.07 -26.60 7.21
N GLN A 115 4.85 -25.89 6.40
CA GLN A 115 6.24 -25.59 6.73
C GLN A 115 6.33 -24.25 7.46
N PHE A 116 7.07 -24.18 8.57
CA PHE A 116 7.20 -22.96 9.37
C PHE A 116 7.75 -21.76 8.57
N PRO A 117 8.67 -21.93 7.60
CA PRO A 117 9.03 -20.87 6.64
C PRO A 117 7.88 -20.33 5.78
N GLN A 118 6.95 -21.20 5.36
CA GLN A 118 5.78 -20.78 4.59
C GLN A 118 4.80 -20.01 5.49
N LEU A 119 4.63 -20.46 6.73
CA LEU A 119 3.84 -19.73 7.74
C LEU A 119 4.43 -18.33 8.00
N ALA A 120 5.75 -18.23 8.16
CA ALA A 120 6.44 -16.94 8.33
C ALA A 120 6.20 -15.99 7.16
N SER A 121 6.34 -16.50 5.93
CA SER A 121 6.09 -15.73 4.72
C SER A 121 4.62 -15.30 4.61
N ALA A 122 3.68 -16.21 4.89
CA ALA A 122 2.25 -15.92 4.81
C ALA A 122 1.81 -14.88 5.85
N LEU A 123 2.29 -14.97 7.08
CA LEU A 123 1.98 -13.99 8.14
C LEU A 123 2.57 -12.61 7.81
N THR A 124 3.86 -12.54 7.49
CA THR A 124 4.52 -11.27 7.15
C THR A 124 3.88 -10.61 5.92
N PHE A 125 3.53 -11.39 4.91
CA PHE A 125 2.79 -10.92 3.75
C PHE A 125 1.39 -10.40 4.10
N THR A 126 0.66 -11.12 4.95
CA THR A 126 -0.67 -10.68 5.43
C THR A 126 -0.59 -9.33 6.15
N LEU A 127 0.42 -9.16 7.02
CA LEU A 127 0.64 -7.91 7.74
C LEU A 127 1.18 -6.79 6.85
N TYR A 128 2.00 -7.10 5.83
CA TYR A 128 2.44 -6.11 4.84
C TYR A 128 1.24 -5.53 4.08
N ARG A 129 0.30 -6.39 3.68
CA ARG A 129 -0.92 -5.98 2.96
C ARG A 129 -1.85 -5.10 3.78
N SER A 130 -1.75 -5.10 5.12
CA SER A 130 -2.54 -4.20 5.96
C SER A 130 -2.06 -2.74 5.90
N ASN A 131 -0.92 -2.48 5.26
CA ASN A 131 -0.36 -1.14 5.04
C ASN A 131 -0.27 -0.31 6.34
N GLY A 132 0.25 -0.94 7.40
CA GLY A 132 0.46 -0.34 8.73
C GLY A 132 -0.77 -0.30 9.63
N VAL A 133 -1.95 -0.70 9.13
CA VAL A 133 -3.15 -0.86 9.97
C VAL A 133 -2.93 -2.04 10.92
N PRO A 134 -3.03 -1.85 12.25
CA PRO A 134 -2.97 -2.96 13.20
C PRO A 134 -4.03 -4.02 12.91
N VAL A 135 -3.61 -5.27 12.79
CA VAL A 135 -4.46 -6.42 12.49
C VAL A 135 -4.68 -7.20 13.77
N PRO A 136 -5.91 -7.58 14.13
CA PRO A 136 -6.14 -8.48 15.25
C PRO A 136 -5.45 -9.83 15.03
N ALA A 137 -4.78 -10.35 16.05
CA ALA A 137 -4.04 -11.62 15.96
C ALA A 137 -4.95 -12.79 15.55
N GLU A 138 -6.18 -12.86 16.09
CA GLU A 138 -7.18 -13.86 15.71
C GLU A 138 -7.62 -13.73 14.24
N LEU A 139 -7.72 -12.50 13.71
CA LEU A 139 -8.08 -12.29 12.31
C LEU A 139 -6.96 -12.77 11.39
N ALA A 140 -5.70 -12.45 11.71
CA ALA A 140 -4.54 -12.95 10.98
C ALA A 140 -4.49 -14.50 11.02
N LEU A 141 -4.75 -15.09 12.18
CA LEU A 141 -4.81 -16.54 12.35
C LEU A 141 -5.93 -17.19 11.51
N GLY A 142 -7.12 -16.59 11.47
CA GLY A 142 -8.22 -17.04 10.62
C GLY A 142 -7.87 -17.02 9.13
N PHE A 143 -7.17 -15.97 8.66
CA PHE A 143 -6.66 -15.92 7.29
C PHE A 143 -5.66 -17.03 6.99
N LEU A 144 -4.73 -17.30 7.91
CA LEU A 144 -3.76 -18.39 7.78
C LEU A 144 -4.45 -19.76 7.77
N ALA A 145 -5.47 -19.97 8.61
CA ALA A 145 -6.26 -21.20 8.62
C ALA A 145 -6.98 -21.41 7.27
N GLY A 146 -7.54 -20.34 6.71
CA GLY A 146 -8.14 -20.36 5.37
C GLY A 146 -7.14 -20.75 4.28
N MET A 147 -5.89 -20.29 4.40
CA MET A 147 -4.83 -20.56 3.42
C MET A 147 -4.28 -22.00 3.52
N PHE A 148 -3.92 -22.44 4.73
CA PHE A 148 -3.21 -23.72 4.92
C PHE A 148 -4.14 -24.90 5.16
N GLU A 149 -5.21 -24.69 5.93
CA GLU A 149 -6.12 -25.75 6.37
C GLU A 149 -7.43 -25.76 5.57
N ARG A 150 -7.68 -24.73 4.75
CA ARG A 150 -8.95 -24.50 4.03
C ARG A 150 -10.15 -24.51 5.00
N SER A 151 -9.94 -24.00 6.21
CA SER A 151 -10.90 -23.91 7.31
C SER A 151 -10.91 -22.49 7.88
N PRO A 152 -12.07 -21.95 8.31
CA PRO A 152 -12.12 -20.67 9.00
C PRO A 152 -11.59 -20.73 10.44
N ALA A 153 -11.60 -21.92 11.05
CA ALA A 153 -11.09 -22.14 12.41
C ALA A 153 -9.71 -22.78 12.34
N ALA A 154 -8.72 -22.13 12.97
CA ALA A 154 -7.36 -22.63 13.06
C ALA A 154 -7.26 -23.83 13.99
N SER A 155 -6.53 -24.86 13.57
CA SER A 155 -6.16 -25.97 14.44
C SER A 155 -5.32 -25.49 15.65
N PRO A 156 -5.33 -26.24 16.78
CA PRO A 156 -4.43 -25.96 17.92
C PRO A 156 -2.95 -25.89 17.51
N SER A 157 -2.56 -26.70 16.53
CA SER A 157 -1.24 -26.76 15.92
C SER A 157 -0.85 -25.46 15.22
N LEU A 158 -1.68 -24.97 14.30
CA LEU A 158 -1.45 -23.72 13.60
C LEU A 158 -1.46 -22.52 14.55
N ARG A 159 -2.35 -22.54 15.54
CA ARG A 159 -2.39 -21.52 16.60
C ARG A 159 -1.08 -21.48 17.37
N TYR A 160 -0.61 -22.61 17.88
CA TYR A 160 0.67 -22.69 18.59
C TYR A 160 1.85 -22.24 17.72
N ALA A 161 1.93 -22.70 16.47
CA ALA A 161 2.98 -22.30 15.54
C ALA A 161 2.97 -20.79 15.27
N THR A 162 1.79 -20.19 15.11
CA THR A 162 1.62 -18.74 14.91
C THR A 162 2.04 -17.96 16.16
N THR A 163 1.69 -18.43 17.36
CA THR A 163 2.15 -17.83 18.62
C THR A 163 3.68 -17.86 18.74
N VAL A 164 4.31 -19.00 18.45
CA VAL A 164 5.78 -19.11 18.45
C VAL A 164 6.41 -18.16 17.45
N LEU A 165 5.87 -18.08 16.23
CA LEU A 165 6.38 -17.18 15.20
C LEU A 165 6.25 -15.71 15.61
N LEU A 166 5.10 -15.30 16.15
CA LEU A 166 4.89 -13.94 16.65
C LEU A 166 5.87 -13.59 17.77
N GLU A 167 6.23 -14.55 18.62
CA GLU A 167 7.25 -14.35 19.66
C GLU A 167 8.65 -14.17 19.07
N LEU A 168 9.01 -14.95 18.06
CA LEU A 168 10.29 -14.79 17.37
C LEU A 168 10.38 -13.45 16.62
N LEU A 169 9.30 -13.05 15.93
CA LEU A 169 9.20 -11.76 15.25
C LEU A 169 9.26 -10.60 16.24
N ASP A 170 8.61 -10.71 17.39
CA ASP A 170 8.64 -9.70 18.45
C ASP A 170 10.05 -9.53 19.02
N ARG A 171 10.72 -10.63 19.37
CA ARG A 171 12.11 -10.62 19.82
C ARG A 171 13.07 -10.08 18.78
N LEU A 172 12.79 -10.25 17.49
CA LEU A 172 13.58 -9.66 16.42
C LEU A 172 13.33 -8.15 16.26
N GLY A 173 12.22 -7.62 16.79
CA GLY A 173 11.75 -6.26 16.56
C GLY A 173 11.08 -6.09 15.20
N ALA A 174 10.49 -7.16 14.67
CA ALA A 174 9.82 -7.19 13.37
C ALA A 174 8.31 -6.87 13.45
N VAL A 175 7.70 -7.05 14.62
CA VAL A 175 6.29 -6.72 14.86
C VAL A 175 6.14 -5.78 16.04
N GLU A 176 5.12 -4.94 15.98
CA GLU A 176 4.62 -4.19 17.14
C GLU A 176 3.32 -4.82 17.60
N ARG A 177 3.15 -4.94 18.91
CA ARG A 177 1.93 -5.43 19.54
C ARG A 177 1.22 -4.30 20.28
N ASP A 178 -0.08 -4.23 20.10
CA ASP A 178 -0.98 -3.36 20.86
C ASP A 178 -2.13 -4.21 21.41
N THR A 179 -2.98 -3.64 22.26
CA THR A 179 -4.10 -4.34 22.88
C THR A 179 -5.38 -3.54 22.69
N VAL A 180 -6.42 -4.19 22.18
CA VAL A 180 -7.74 -3.58 22.15
C VAL A 180 -8.26 -3.41 23.58
N THR A 181 -8.48 -2.17 23.98
CA THR A 181 -9.01 -1.84 25.30
C THR A 181 -10.46 -1.39 25.29
N ASP A 182 -10.99 -0.96 24.14
CA ASP A 182 -12.35 -0.44 24.07
C ASP A 182 -13.40 -1.56 23.91
N PRO A 183 -14.52 -1.53 24.66
CA PRO A 183 -15.51 -2.60 24.64
C PRO A 183 -16.19 -2.85 23.28
N ALA A 184 -16.31 -1.80 22.44
CA ALA A 184 -16.97 -1.93 21.14
C ALA A 184 -16.11 -2.70 20.14
N SER A 185 -14.81 -2.39 20.09
CA SER A 185 -13.84 -3.14 19.28
C SER A 185 -13.66 -4.55 19.81
N LEU A 186 -13.65 -4.78 21.12
CA LEU A 186 -13.62 -6.14 21.70
C LEU A 186 -14.85 -6.96 21.29
N ALA A 187 -16.05 -6.37 21.28
CA ALA A 187 -17.25 -7.04 20.81
C ALA A 187 -17.16 -7.41 19.32
N LYS A 188 -16.62 -6.51 18.49
CA LYS A 188 -16.38 -6.78 17.07
C LYS A 188 -15.32 -7.87 16.87
N LEU A 189 -14.27 -7.89 17.69
CA LEU A 189 -13.28 -8.97 17.70
C LEU A 189 -13.88 -10.31 18.10
N ALA A 190 -14.75 -10.33 19.11
CA ALA A 190 -15.44 -11.53 19.56
C ALA A 190 -16.30 -12.14 18.43
N GLU A 191 -16.99 -11.28 17.68
CA GLU A 191 -17.75 -11.68 16.48
C GLU A 191 -16.83 -12.25 15.39
N ILE A 192 -15.73 -11.58 15.08
CA ILE A 192 -14.75 -12.03 14.07
C ILE A 192 -14.09 -13.36 14.47
N ALA A 193 -13.68 -13.48 15.73
CA ALA A 193 -12.99 -14.66 16.25
C ALA A 193 -13.96 -15.83 16.53
N GLY A 194 -15.28 -15.57 16.54
CA GLY A 194 -16.28 -16.55 16.96
C GLY A 194 -16.11 -17.01 18.41
N SER A 195 -15.47 -16.19 19.26
CA SER A 195 -15.17 -16.50 20.66
C SER A 195 -15.73 -15.39 21.57
N PRO A 196 -16.43 -15.73 22.67
CA PRO A 196 -16.91 -14.73 23.63
C PRO A 196 -15.77 -14.07 24.42
N ASP A 197 -14.55 -14.63 24.37
CA ASP A 197 -13.34 -14.11 24.98
C ASP A 197 -12.21 -14.15 23.93
N PRO A 198 -12.15 -13.18 23.00
CA PRO A 198 -11.14 -13.14 21.95
C PRO A 198 -9.79 -12.67 22.51
N ASP A 199 -8.69 -13.11 21.91
CA ASP A 199 -7.38 -12.49 22.17
C ASP A 199 -7.42 -11.01 21.73
N PRO A 200 -7.22 -10.04 22.64
CA PRO A 200 -7.31 -8.61 22.33
C PRO A 200 -6.07 -8.07 21.61
N THR A 201 -5.08 -8.92 21.29
CA THR A 201 -3.81 -8.51 20.69
C THR A 201 -3.99 -8.01 19.26
N LEU A 202 -3.50 -6.80 19.00
CA LEU A 202 -3.30 -6.24 17.67
C LEU A 202 -1.82 -6.37 17.28
N ILE A 203 -1.55 -6.69 16.02
CA ILE A 203 -0.20 -6.86 15.48
C ILE A 203 -0.04 -6.05 14.19
N ARG A 204 1.14 -5.45 13.99
CA ARG A 204 1.57 -4.86 12.71
C ARG A 204 3.06 -5.06 12.50
N LEU A 205 3.53 -5.00 11.26
CA LEU A 205 4.96 -4.96 10.97
C LEU A 205 5.58 -3.65 11.47
N THR A 206 6.78 -3.71 12.03
CA THR A 206 7.61 -2.51 12.23
C THR A 206 8.05 -1.94 10.89
N PRO A 207 8.42 -0.65 10.79
CA PRO A 207 8.98 -0.09 9.55
C PRO A 207 10.20 -0.85 9.01
N LEU A 208 10.99 -1.45 9.92
CA LEU A 208 12.13 -2.31 9.56
C LEU A 208 11.70 -3.61 8.88
N ALA A 209 10.64 -4.27 9.38
CA ALA A 209 10.09 -5.45 8.73
C ALA A 209 9.36 -5.12 7.43
N VAL A 210 8.66 -3.97 7.35
CA VAL A 210 8.09 -3.49 6.09
C VAL A 210 9.18 -3.31 5.03
N TRP A 211 10.32 -2.73 5.38
CA TRP A 211 11.47 -2.59 4.49
C TRP A 211 12.00 -3.94 3.98
N ALA A 212 12.22 -4.91 4.87
CA ALA A 212 12.73 -6.22 4.47
C ALA A 212 11.73 -7.00 3.63
N THR A 213 10.45 -7.03 4.02
CA THR A 213 9.40 -7.69 3.24
C THR A 213 9.21 -7.03 1.88
N ASN A 214 9.29 -5.69 1.77
CA ASN A 214 9.26 -5.00 0.48
C ASN A 214 10.40 -5.47 -0.43
N ARG A 215 11.63 -5.57 0.09
CA ARG A 215 12.79 -6.07 -0.66
C ARG A 215 12.60 -7.51 -1.12
N GLU A 216 12.18 -8.40 -0.22
CA GLU A 216 11.89 -9.81 -0.55
C GLU A 216 10.84 -9.94 -1.66
N LEU A 217 9.77 -9.14 -1.60
CA LEU A 217 8.73 -9.09 -2.64
C LEU A 217 9.30 -8.61 -3.99
N ARG A 218 10.07 -7.52 -3.99
CA ARG A 218 10.67 -6.98 -5.22
C ARG A 218 11.71 -7.93 -5.83
N GLU A 219 12.51 -8.59 -5.00
CA GLU A 219 13.46 -9.62 -5.44
C GLU A 219 12.74 -10.83 -6.05
N ALA A 220 11.53 -11.15 -5.58
CA ALA A 220 10.65 -12.16 -6.15
C ALA A 220 9.88 -11.69 -7.42
N GLY A 221 10.10 -10.46 -7.89
CA GLY A 221 9.43 -9.89 -9.06
C GLY A 221 8.00 -9.40 -8.80
N VAL A 222 7.57 -9.31 -7.53
CA VAL A 222 6.27 -8.77 -7.15
C VAL A 222 6.32 -7.24 -7.20
N ALA A 223 5.30 -6.61 -7.79
CA ALA A 223 5.14 -5.17 -7.79
C ALA A 223 4.84 -4.67 -6.36
N ALA A 224 5.88 -4.23 -5.64
CA ALA A 224 5.79 -3.67 -4.30
C ALA A 224 6.33 -2.23 -4.26
N PRO A 225 5.49 -1.23 -4.60
CA PRO A 225 5.92 0.16 -4.77
C PRO A 225 6.39 0.79 -3.45
N ILE A 226 7.36 1.69 -3.55
CA ILE A 226 7.85 2.53 -2.45
C ILE A 226 7.43 3.97 -2.70
N VAL A 227 6.76 4.57 -1.71
CA VAL A 227 6.38 5.98 -1.77
C VAL A 227 7.62 6.85 -1.87
N GLY A 228 7.62 7.74 -2.85
CA GLY A 228 8.67 8.73 -3.09
C GLY A 228 9.89 8.19 -3.83
N GLU A 229 9.86 6.96 -4.34
CA GLU A 229 10.96 6.41 -5.17
C GLU A 229 11.13 7.21 -6.46
N ALA A 230 10.03 7.73 -7.03
CA ALA A 230 10.03 8.62 -8.18
C ALA A 230 9.95 10.12 -7.81
N ALA A 231 10.16 10.49 -6.54
CA ALA A 231 10.01 11.89 -6.10
C ALA A 231 11.01 12.86 -6.73
N ASP A 232 12.16 12.36 -7.18
CA ASP A 232 13.20 13.16 -7.84
C ASP A 232 12.94 13.32 -9.37
N GLN A 233 11.95 12.62 -9.93
CA GLN A 233 11.55 12.73 -11.34
C GLN A 233 10.63 13.94 -11.57
N SER A 234 10.40 14.31 -12.83
CA SER A 234 9.42 15.35 -13.16
C SER A 234 8.00 14.95 -12.71
N LEU A 235 7.11 15.92 -12.51
CA LEU A 235 5.71 15.62 -12.17
C LEU A 235 5.01 14.83 -13.29
N ASP A 236 5.37 15.07 -14.54
CA ASP A 236 4.80 14.37 -15.69
C ASP A 236 5.21 12.88 -15.74
N ASP A 237 6.48 12.60 -15.46
CA ASP A 237 7.01 11.24 -15.34
C ASP A 237 6.38 10.51 -14.15
N LEU A 238 6.33 11.17 -12.97
CA LEU A 238 5.68 10.62 -11.79
C LEU A 238 4.21 10.28 -12.07
N SER A 239 3.47 11.20 -12.69
CA SER A 239 2.05 11.04 -13.01
C SER A 239 1.77 9.80 -13.86
N SER A 240 2.70 9.43 -14.73
CA SER A 240 2.56 8.24 -15.59
C SER A 240 2.59 6.94 -14.78
N HIS A 241 3.22 6.91 -13.61
CA HIS A 241 3.24 5.75 -12.70
C HIS A 241 2.06 5.72 -11.72
N LEU A 242 1.30 6.81 -11.60
CA LEU A 242 0.22 6.94 -10.62
C LEU A 242 -1.14 6.40 -11.11
N LEU A 243 -1.28 6.08 -12.40
CA LEU A 243 -2.56 5.64 -12.98
C LEU A 243 -3.08 4.33 -12.37
N ASP A 244 -2.18 3.39 -12.07
CA ASP A 244 -2.53 2.10 -11.47
C ASP A 244 -2.43 2.11 -9.93
N ALA A 245 -2.18 3.28 -9.34
CA ALA A 245 -1.92 3.42 -7.92
C ALA A 245 -3.21 3.69 -7.12
N THR A 246 -3.26 3.22 -5.87
CA THR A 246 -4.42 3.49 -5.00
C THR A 246 -4.50 4.99 -4.66
N PRO A 247 -5.68 5.56 -4.32
CA PRO A 247 -5.79 6.98 -3.96
C PRO A 247 -4.84 7.42 -2.83
N LYS A 248 -4.61 6.54 -1.84
CA LYS A 248 -3.65 6.79 -0.74
C LYS A 248 -2.20 6.79 -1.25
N ALA A 249 -1.88 5.96 -2.25
CA ALA A 249 -0.57 5.96 -2.92
C ALA A 249 -0.30 7.30 -3.59
N ILE A 250 -1.26 7.72 -4.42
CA ILE A 250 -1.22 8.93 -5.22
C ILE A 250 -0.96 10.14 -4.32
N ASP A 251 -1.75 10.29 -3.26
CA ASP A 251 -1.58 11.35 -2.27
C ASP A 251 -0.17 11.32 -1.63
N ALA A 252 0.29 10.14 -1.20
CA ALA A 252 1.58 10.00 -0.54
C ALA A 252 2.77 10.30 -1.45
N ASP A 253 2.73 9.85 -2.71
CA ASP A 253 3.77 10.06 -3.72
C ASP A 253 3.83 11.53 -4.17
N LEU A 254 2.70 12.16 -4.43
CA LEU A 254 2.65 13.58 -4.78
C LEU A 254 3.18 14.44 -3.62
N LYS A 255 2.81 14.11 -2.38
CA LYS A 255 3.39 14.76 -1.18
C LYS A 255 4.89 14.55 -1.06
N ALA A 256 5.39 13.35 -1.37
CA ALA A 256 6.82 13.06 -1.35
C ALA A 256 7.56 13.86 -2.42
N TRP A 257 6.98 13.98 -3.61
CA TRP A 257 7.49 14.77 -4.72
C TRP A 257 7.56 16.27 -4.40
N VAL A 258 6.52 16.84 -3.78
CA VAL A 258 6.51 18.26 -3.36
C VAL A 258 7.60 18.51 -2.29
N ARG A 259 7.78 17.60 -1.33
CA ARG A 259 8.80 17.73 -0.26
C ARG A 259 10.25 17.75 -0.77
N ARG A 260 10.51 17.32 -2.00
CA ARG A 260 11.85 17.34 -2.62
C ARG A 260 12.20 18.68 -3.27
N ARG A 261 11.26 19.62 -3.32
CA ARG A 261 11.37 20.91 -4.03
C ARG A 261 11.06 22.07 -3.10
N SER A 262 11.40 23.28 -3.52
CA SER A 262 10.83 24.48 -2.88
C SER A 262 9.33 24.59 -3.21
N PRO A 263 8.51 25.20 -2.35
CA PRO A 263 7.08 25.38 -2.64
C PRO A 263 6.81 26.08 -3.97
N LEU A 264 7.64 27.06 -4.35
CA LEU A 264 7.51 27.78 -5.61
C LEU A 264 7.83 26.87 -6.80
N ASP A 265 8.96 26.15 -6.79
CA ASP A 265 9.34 25.28 -7.90
C ASP A 265 8.31 24.17 -8.12
N ALA A 266 7.83 23.56 -7.03
CA ALA A 266 6.78 22.54 -7.09
C ALA A 266 5.48 23.11 -7.67
N ALA A 267 5.08 24.32 -7.26
CA ALA A 267 3.87 24.95 -7.75
C ALA A 267 3.99 25.34 -9.22
N THR A 268 5.15 25.85 -9.66
CA THR A 268 5.43 26.17 -11.06
C THR A 268 5.34 24.92 -11.93
N GLU A 269 6.03 23.85 -11.57
CA GLU A 269 6.01 22.59 -12.33
C GLU A 269 4.60 21.96 -12.35
N ALA A 270 3.87 22.01 -11.23
CA ALA A 270 2.48 21.54 -11.19
C ALA A 270 1.54 22.40 -12.04
N GLY A 271 1.71 23.72 -12.05
CA GLY A 271 0.96 24.63 -12.90
C GLY A 271 1.25 24.41 -14.39
N GLU A 272 2.51 24.16 -14.75
CA GLU A 272 2.89 23.77 -16.12
C GLU A 272 2.19 22.48 -16.54
N LEU A 273 2.24 21.44 -15.71
CA LEU A 273 1.53 20.18 -15.99
C LEU A 273 0.02 20.41 -16.15
N LEU A 274 -0.61 21.20 -15.27
CA LEU A 274 -2.05 21.49 -15.35
C LEU A 274 -2.43 22.14 -16.69
N ARG A 275 -1.59 23.04 -17.23
CA ARG A 275 -1.82 23.69 -18.52
C ARG A 275 -1.66 22.73 -19.70
N THR A 276 -0.68 21.84 -19.66
CA THR A 276 -0.29 20.99 -20.80
C THR A 276 -0.90 19.59 -20.76
N ALA A 277 -1.45 19.16 -19.62
CA ALA A 277 -1.96 17.81 -19.42
C ALA A 277 -3.07 17.48 -20.43
N THR A 278 -2.86 16.40 -21.17
CA THR A 278 -3.81 15.88 -22.16
C THR A 278 -4.86 14.96 -21.52
N THR A 279 -4.56 14.36 -20.37
CA THR A 279 -5.48 13.46 -19.64
C THR A 279 -6.09 14.13 -18.40
N PRO A 280 -7.37 13.85 -18.09
CA PRO A 280 -8.02 14.22 -16.83
C PRO A 280 -7.24 13.82 -15.57
N SER A 281 -6.71 12.60 -15.50
CA SER A 281 -5.89 12.12 -14.39
C SER A 281 -4.66 13.00 -14.12
N LYS A 282 -3.91 13.39 -15.16
CA LYS A 282 -2.74 14.28 -15.02
C LYS A 282 -3.13 15.66 -14.50
N ARG A 283 -4.27 16.21 -14.94
CA ARG A 283 -4.80 17.47 -14.37
C ARG A 283 -5.17 17.32 -12.90
N LEU A 284 -5.82 16.21 -12.53
CA LEU A 284 -6.12 15.91 -11.13
C LEU A 284 -4.85 15.82 -10.28
N PHE A 285 -3.82 15.11 -10.74
CA PHE A 285 -2.54 15.01 -10.03
C PHE A 285 -1.85 16.37 -9.86
N ALA A 286 -1.87 17.21 -10.90
CA ALA A 286 -1.36 18.58 -10.83
C ALA A 286 -2.09 19.41 -9.76
N LEU A 287 -3.42 19.32 -9.69
CA LEU A 287 -4.24 20.02 -8.67
C LEU A 287 -3.98 19.50 -7.25
N ILE A 288 -3.77 18.19 -7.08
CA ILE A 288 -3.38 17.61 -5.79
C ILE A 288 -2.01 18.14 -5.38
N ALA A 289 -1.02 18.12 -6.28
CA ALA A 289 0.33 18.63 -6.03
C ALA A 289 0.32 20.13 -5.68
N LEU A 290 -0.41 20.96 -6.43
CA LEU A 290 -0.59 22.39 -6.12
C LEU A 290 -1.11 22.59 -4.69
N GLY A 291 -2.00 21.72 -4.22
CA GLY A 291 -2.57 21.77 -2.88
C GLY A 291 -1.58 21.62 -1.74
N GLU A 292 -0.45 20.98 -2.00
CA GLU A 292 0.60 20.73 -1.02
C GLU A 292 1.66 21.86 -0.99
N THR A 293 1.55 22.84 -1.89
CA THR A 293 2.52 23.96 -2.01
C THR A 293 2.11 25.23 -1.27
N GLY A 294 0.93 25.24 -0.62
CA GLY A 294 0.44 26.38 0.15
C GLY A 294 0.08 27.58 -0.73
N GLU A 295 0.53 28.77 -0.33
CA GLU A 295 0.18 30.04 -1.00
C GLU A 295 0.66 30.09 -2.46
N SER A 296 1.85 29.55 -2.76
CA SER A 296 2.37 29.49 -4.13
C SER A 296 1.42 28.75 -5.08
N GLY A 297 0.80 27.66 -4.61
CA GLY A 297 -0.18 26.91 -5.40
C GLY A 297 -1.47 27.68 -5.64
N LEU A 298 -1.94 28.44 -4.64
CA LEU A 298 -3.14 29.28 -4.80
C LEU A 298 -2.92 30.38 -5.85
N VAL A 299 -1.75 31.04 -5.83
CA VAL A 299 -1.39 32.08 -6.80
C VAL A 299 -1.37 31.50 -8.21
N ILE A 300 -0.68 30.39 -8.42
CA ILE A 300 -0.56 29.76 -9.74
C ILE A 300 -1.90 29.24 -10.25
N ALA A 301 -2.73 28.65 -9.38
CA ALA A 301 -4.08 28.24 -9.76
C ALA A 301 -4.96 29.43 -10.15
N ALA A 302 -4.81 30.59 -9.49
CA ALA A 302 -5.55 31.81 -9.84
C ALA A 302 -5.11 32.38 -11.19
N GLU A 303 -3.81 32.32 -11.52
CA GLU A 303 -3.29 32.68 -12.84
C GLU A 303 -3.86 31.77 -13.93
N ILE A 304 -3.83 30.45 -13.73
CA ILE A 304 -4.39 29.47 -14.67
C ILE A 304 -5.89 29.66 -14.85
N ARG A 305 -6.62 29.96 -13.76
CA ARG A 305 -8.05 30.31 -13.84
C ARG A 305 -8.28 31.52 -14.77
N ALA A 306 -7.46 32.56 -14.65
CA ALA A 306 -7.56 33.76 -15.47
C ALA A 306 -7.21 33.53 -16.97
N GLU A 307 -6.35 32.55 -17.26
CA GLU A 307 -6.06 32.09 -18.63
C GLU A 307 -7.29 31.43 -19.30
N GLY A 308 -8.18 30.84 -18.49
CA GLY A 308 -9.45 30.24 -18.93
C GLY A 308 -9.29 28.86 -19.57
N GLY A 309 -10.30 28.46 -20.35
CA GLY A 309 -10.37 27.12 -20.94
C GLY A 309 -10.55 26.02 -19.90
N LEU A 310 -10.27 24.78 -20.31
CA LEU A 310 -10.43 23.61 -19.45
C LEU A 310 -9.51 23.65 -18.20
N PRO A 311 -8.19 23.95 -18.31
CA PRO A 311 -7.33 24.13 -17.13
C PRO A 311 -7.85 25.22 -16.19
N GLY A 312 -8.34 26.34 -16.73
CA GLY A 312 -8.89 27.42 -15.92
C GLY A 312 -10.18 27.02 -15.19
N ALA A 313 -11.07 26.27 -15.83
CA ALA A 313 -12.30 25.77 -15.22
C ALA A 313 -12.03 24.84 -14.03
N VAL A 314 -11.10 23.88 -14.18
CA VAL A 314 -10.74 22.97 -13.08
C VAL A 314 -10.01 23.70 -11.96
N ALA A 315 -9.16 24.68 -12.28
CA ALA A 315 -8.51 25.52 -11.28
C ALA A 315 -9.52 26.38 -10.50
N GLY A 316 -10.54 26.94 -11.18
CA GLY A 316 -11.61 27.72 -10.54
C GLY A 316 -12.44 26.90 -9.54
N MET A 317 -12.82 25.68 -9.93
CA MET A 317 -13.48 24.73 -9.02
C MET A 317 -12.61 24.40 -7.81
N TRP A 318 -11.35 24.04 -8.06
CA TRP A 318 -10.40 23.68 -7.01
C TRP A 318 -10.14 24.83 -6.01
N LEU A 319 -10.03 26.08 -6.50
CA LEU A 319 -9.89 27.27 -5.64
C LEU A 319 -11.12 27.48 -4.74
N SER A 320 -12.32 27.27 -5.30
CA SER A 320 -13.60 27.42 -4.60
C SER A 320 -13.79 26.35 -3.52
N GLU A 321 -13.42 25.10 -3.79
CA GLU A 321 -13.44 24.01 -2.81
C GLU A 321 -12.54 24.30 -1.61
N ARG A 322 -11.41 24.97 -1.85
CA ARG A 322 -10.45 25.41 -0.81
C ARG A 322 -10.82 26.72 -0.13
N GLY A 323 -11.90 27.38 -0.55
CA GLY A 323 -12.32 28.68 -0.02
C GLY A 323 -11.38 29.84 -0.37
N ALA A 324 -10.53 29.67 -1.39
CA ALA A 324 -9.59 30.70 -1.86
C ALA A 324 -10.27 31.76 -2.76
N VAL A 325 -11.45 31.43 -3.29
CA VAL A 325 -12.33 32.35 -4.03
C VAL A 325 -13.76 32.18 -3.54
N ASP A 326 -14.60 33.20 -3.75
CA ASP A 326 -16.03 33.10 -3.50
C ASP A 326 -16.66 32.05 -4.43
N ARG A 327 -17.52 31.19 -3.88
CA ARG A 327 -18.26 30.17 -4.65
C ARG A 327 -19.13 30.80 -5.72
N GLU A 328 -19.70 31.98 -5.44
CA GLU A 328 -20.53 32.72 -6.41
C GLU A 328 -19.70 33.26 -7.58
N SER A 329 -18.38 33.38 -7.43
CA SER A 329 -17.49 33.78 -8.52
C SER A 329 -17.25 32.66 -9.54
N VAL A 330 -17.51 31.40 -9.20
CA VAL A 330 -17.33 30.26 -10.12
C VAL A 330 -18.52 30.20 -11.06
N THR A 331 -18.25 30.38 -12.34
CA THR A 331 -19.30 30.42 -13.36
C THR A 331 -19.90 29.03 -13.55
N ARG A 332 -21.15 28.99 -14.04
CA ARG A 332 -21.81 27.73 -14.40
C ARG A 332 -20.98 26.89 -15.38
N ASP A 333 -20.30 27.53 -16.32
CA ASP A 333 -19.47 26.85 -17.32
C ASP A 333 -18.25 26.18 -16.66
N GLU A 334 -17.55 26.90 -15.77
CA GLU A 334 -16.44 26.36 -14.98
C GLU A 334 -16.89 25.15 -14.14
N VAL A 335 -18.07 25.23 -13.49
CA VAL A 335 -18.62 24.11 -12.70
C VAL A 335 -18.86 22.89 -13.58
N VAL A 336 -19.56 23.08 -14.71
CA VAL A 336 -19.96 21.97 -15.58
C VAL A 336 -18.73 21.28 -16.19
N ILE A 337 -17.76 22.06 -16.69
CA ILE A 337 -16.51 21.53 -17.24
C ILE A 337 -15.69 20.85 -16.14
N GLY A 338 -15.49 21.53 -15.01
CA GLY A 338 -14.66 21.04 -13.92
C GLY A 338 -15.18 19.74 -13.29
N MET A 339 -16.49 19.65 -13.04
CA MET A 339 -17.11 18.41 -12.57
C MET A 339 -16.98 17.27 -13.60
N THR A 340 -17.15 17.59 -14.89
CA THR A 340 -17.02 16.59 -15.96
C THR A 340 -15.58 16.08 -16.06
N ASP A 341 -14.58 16.96 -15.94
CA ASP A 341 -13.17 16.56 -15.92
C ASP A 341 -12.83 15.70 -14.69
N HIS A 342 -13.37 16.06 -13.52
CA HIS A 342 -13.21 15.25 -12.32
C HIS A 342 -13.77 13.84 -12.50
N TYR A 343 -14.97 13.69 -13.07
CA TYR A 343 -15.54 12.37 -13.37
C TYR A 343 -14.72 11.60 -14.42
N ALA A 344 -14.15 12.30 -15.40
CA ALA A 344 -13.24 11.70 -16.36
C ALA A 344 -11.97 11.17 -15.68
N ALA A 345 -11.38 11.92 -14.74
CA ALA A 345 -10.24 11.48 -13.95
C ALA A 345 -10.60 10.28 -13.06
N MET A 346 -11.77 10.29 -12.41
CA MET A 346 -12.26 9.14 -11.65
C MET A 346 -12.46 7.89 -12.52
N ASN A 347 -12.87 8.07 -13.78
CA ASN A 347 -13.05 6.97 -14.71
C ASN A 347 -11.70 6.35 -15.10
N GLU A 348 -10.71 7.19 -15.44
CA GLU A 348 -9.34 6.74 -15.71
C GLU A 348 -8.72 6.00 -14.53
N LEU A 349 -9.08 6.38 -13.29
CA LEU A 349 -8.62 5.74 -12.05
C LEU A 349 -9.53 4.59 -11.56
N GLY A 350 -10.50 4.15 -12.37
CA GLY A 350 -11.40 3.04 -12.04
C GLY A 350 -12.39 3.29 -10.89
N ALA A 351 -12.53 4.53 -10.41
CA ALA A 351 -13.37 4.90 -9.27
C ALA A 351 -14.79 5.37 -9.67
N PHE A 352 -15.01 5.76 -10.93
CA PHE A 352 -16.25 6.42 -11.34
C PHE A 352 -17.50 5.53 -11.22
N VAL A 353 -17.40 4.24 -11.53
CA VAL A 353 -18.55 3.31 -11.43
C VAL A 353 -19.03 3.16 -9.98
N HIS A 354 -18.10 3.09 -9.02
CA HIS A 354 -18.44 3.07 -7.61
C HIS A 354 -19.12 4.37 -7.19
N GLN A 355 -18.63 5.51 -7.65
CA GLN A 355 -19.24 6.81 -7.39
C GLN A 355 -20.67 6.92 -7.95
N LEU A 356 -20.94 6.36 -9.14
CA LEU A 356 -22.27 6.36 -9.74
C LEU A 356 -23.30 5.63 -8.87
N ALA A 357 -22.89 4.61 -8.12
CA ALA A 357 -23.78 3.88 -7.23
C ALA A 357 -24.17 4.68 -5.98
N GLU A 358 -23.35 5.66 -5.59
CA GLU A 358 -23.54 6.50 -4.41
C GLU A 358 -24.16 7.87 -4.75
N MET A 359 -24.30 8.21 -6.03
CA MET A 359 -24.90 9.49 -6.45
C MET A 359 -26.38 9.58 -6.07
N ASP A 360 -26.80 10.78 -5.67
CA ASP A 360 -28.19 11.10 -5.39
C ASP A 360 -29.03 11.15 -6.68
N ASP A 361 -30.24 10.58 -6.62
CA ASP A 361 -31.20 10.50 -7.73
C ASP A 361 -31.65 11.90 -8.22
N GLY A 362 -31.48 12.93 -7.40
CA GLY A 362 -31.82 14.32 -7.74
C GLY A 362 -30.83 15.01 -8.70
N PHE A 363 -29.63 14.46 -8.90
CA PHE A 363 -28.58 15.08 -9.70
C PHE A 363 -28.64 14.63 -11.17
N ASP A 364 -28.89 15.57 -12.08
CA ASP A 364 -28.97 15.27 -13.52
C ASP A 364 -27.59 15.18 -14.18
N LEU A 365 -26.85 14.11 -13.85
CA LEU A 365 -25.51 13.83 -14.37
C LEU A 365 -25.49 13.79 -15.91
N VAL A 366 -26.50 13.20 -16.55
CA VAL A 366 -26.53 13.07 -18.01
C VAL A 366 -26.63 14.44 -18.69
N GLU A 367 -27.42 15.35 -18.12
CA GLU A 367 -27.49 16.72 -18.63
C GLU A 367 -26.15 17.43 -18.43
N LEU A 368 -25.56 17.36 -17.22
CA LEU A 368 -24.24 17.91 -16.91
C LEU A 368 -23.19 17.50 -17.95
N LEU A 369 -23.05 16.19 -18.19
CA LEU A 369 -22.07 15.66 -19.15
C LEU A 369 -22.34 16.17 -20.57
N THR A 370 -23.62 16.23 -20.97
CA THR A 370 -24.02 16.61 -22.34
C THR A 370 -23.76 18.10 -22.62
N VAL A 371 -23.96 18.97 -21.62
CA VAL A 371 -23.79 20.43 -21.80
C VAL A 371 -22.36 20.91 -21.59
N SER A 372 -21.46 20.08 -21.06
CA SER A 372 -20.08 20.46 -20.72
C SER A 372 -19.19 20.79 -21.92
N GLY A 373 -19.45 20.20 -23.09
CA GLY A 373 -18.52 20.26 -24.22
C GLY A 373 -17.16 19.60 -23.95
N HIS A 374 -17.03 18.80 -22.88
CA HIS A 374 -15.78 18.17 -22.48
C HIS A 374 -15.38 17.03 -23.43
N PRO A 375 -14.09 16.85 -23.76
CA PRO A 375 -13.65 15.76 -24.65
C PRO A 375 -14.07 14.36 -24.20
N ALA A 376 -14.13 14.11 -22.89
CA ALA A 376 -14.52 12.81 -22.32
C ALA A 376 -16.04 12.58 -22.24
N THR A 377 -16.89 13.51 -22.68
CA THR A 377 -18.35 13.40 -22.54
C THR A 377 -18.90 12.10 -23.12
N THR A 378 -18.48 11.71 -24.33
CA THR A 378 -19.01 10.51 -24.99
C THR A 378 -18.63 9.23 -24.24
N GLU A 379 -17.38 9.16 -23.73
CA GLU A 379 -16.90 8.04 -22.93
C GLU A 379 -17.64 7.92 -21.60
N LEU A 380 -17.79 9.04 -20.87
CA LEU A 380 -18.52 9.04 -19.60
C LEU A 380 -19.99 8.67 -19.77
N LEU A 381 -20.64 9.13 -20.84
CA LEU A 381 -22.01 8.72 -21.16
C LEU A 381 -22.11 7.22 -21.45
N ASP A 382 -21.07 6.60 -22.01
CA ASP A 382 -21.02 5.16 -22.21
C ASP A 382 -20.92 4.40 -20.88
N VAL A 383 -20.07 4.88 -19.96
CA VAL A 383 -19.94 4.30 -18.63
C VAL A 383 -21.25 4.42 -17.85
N VAL A 384 -21.89 5.59 -17.85
CA VAL A 384 -23.21 5.80 -17.22
C VAL A 384 -24.27 4.90 -17.86
N ALA A 385 -24.28 4.77 -19.18
CA ALA A 385 -25.23 3.91 -19.88
C ALA A 385 -25.08 2.43 -19.51
N ALA A 386 -23.86 1.98 -19.21
CA ALA A 386 -23.56 0.60 -18.86
C ALA A 386 -23.75 0.30 -17.37
N GLY A 387 -23.33 1.21 -16.49
CA GLY A 387 -23.14 0.92 -15.06
C GLY A 387 -24.11 1.62 -14.09
N HIS A 388 -24.93 2.59 -14.54
CA HIS A 388 -25.80 3.32 -13.60
C HIS A 388 -26.90 2.42 -13.00
N PRO A 389 -27.11 2.41 -11.67
CA PRO A 389 -28.10 1.54 -11.03
C PRO A 389 -29.55 1.86 -11.45
N ASP A 390 -29.87 3.15 -11.60
CA ASP A 390 -31.15 3.57 -12.18
C ASP A 390 -31.20 3.37 -13.72
N ARG A 391 -32.15 2.53 -14.15
CA ARG A 391 -32.40 2.23 -15.56
C ARG A 391 -32.87 3.44 -16.37
N ALA A 392 -33.57 4.39 -15.75
CA ALA A 392 -34.05 5.58 -16.44
C ALA A 392 -32.87 6.49 -16.83
N THR A 393 -31.96 6.73 -15.89
CA THR A 393 -30.70 7.47 -16.12
C THR A 393 -29.80 6.77 -17.13
N ALA A 394 -29.60 5.45 -17.01
CA ALA A 394 -28.85 4.68 -18.00
C ALA A 394 -29.47 4.79 -19.42
N LYS A 395 -30.81 4.78 -19.53
CA LYS A 395 -31.50 4.98 -20.82
C LYS A 395 -31.34 6.40 -21.34
N LYS A 396 -31.36 7.41 -20.46
CA LYS A 396 -31.12 8.81 -20.79
C LYS A 396 -29.71 9.00 -21.37
N ALA A 397 -28.69 8.39 -20.75
CA ALA A 397 -27.32 8.41 -21.24
C ALA A 397 -27.17 7.81 -22.65
N ARG A 398 -27.77 6.64 -22.91
CA ARG A 398 -27.79 6.02 -24.26
C ARG A 398 -28.40 6.95 -25.32
N LYS A 399 -29.49 7.64 -24.98
CA LYS A 399 -30.14 8.60 -25.88
C LYS A 399 -29.27 9.84 -26.11
N ALA A 400 -28.63 10.37 -25.07
CA ALA A 400 -27.73 11.52 -25.17
C ALA A 400 -26.55 11.19 -26.08
N ARG A 401 -25.91 10.04 -25.88
CA ARG A 401 -24.83 9.52 -26.75
C ARG A 401 -25.26 9.38 -28.20
N PHE A 402 -26.43 8.78 -28.46
CA PHE A 402 -26.95 8.64 -29.82
C PHE A 402 -27.13 10.01 -30.50
N LYS A 403 -27.66 11.00 -29.77
CA LYS A 403 -27.81 12.36 -30.28
C LYS A 403 -26.47 13.02 -30.60
N LEU A 404 -25.45 12.88 -29.74
CA LEU A 404 -24.11 13.42 -29.97
C LEU A 404 -23.49 12.84 -31.25
N ARG A 405 -23.50 11.50 -31.40
CA ARG A 405 -23.00 10.83 -32.62
C ARG A 405 -23.75 11.25 -33.88
N SER A 406 -25.06 11.45 -33.79
CA SER A 406 -25.88 11.88 -34.94
C SER A 406 -25.60 13.33 -35.39
N ARG A 407 -24.95 14.14 -34.55
CA ARG A 407 -24.60 15.54 -34.83
C ARG A 407 -23.20 15.72 -35.42
N GLY A 408 -22.41 14.65 -35.60
CA GLY A 408 -21.07 14.72 -36.15
C GLY A 408 -20.00 15.23 -35.17
N LEU A 409 -20.18 14.91 -33.87
CA LEU A 409 -19.13 14.92 -32.86
C LEU A 409 -18.70 13.48 -32.58
#